data_AF-U6D2T9-F1
#
_entry.id   AF-U6D2T9-F1
#
_cell.length_a   1.000
_cell.length_b   1.000
_cell.length_c   1.000
_cell.angle_alpha   90.00
_cell.angle_beta   90.00
_cell.angle_gamma   90.00
#
_symmetry.space_group_name_H-M   'P 1'
#
loop_
_entity.id
_entity.type
_entity.pdbx_description
1 polymer ?
#
loop_
_entity_poly.entity_id
_entity_poly.type
_entity_poly.pdbx_seq_one_letter_code
_entity_poly.pdbx_strand_id
1 'polypeptide(L)'
;QRWLFGELPLSHFARVFDVFLVEGYKVLYRVALAILKFFHKVRAGQPPESDSVKQDIRTFVRDIAKTVSPEKLLEKAFAIRLFSRKEIQLLQMANEKALKQKGITVKQKSVSLSKRQFVHLAVHAENFHSEIVSVKEMRDIWSWVPERFALCQPLLLFSSLQHGYSLTRFYLQCEGHEPTLLLIKTTQKEVCGAYLSTDWSERNKFGGKVGFFGTGECFVFRLQPEVQRYEWVVIKHPELTKPVSSEAPAAPSPPCRPVSSDPADRLSPFLAARHFNLPSKTESMFMAGGNDCLIVGGGGGQALYIDGDLNRGRTGHCDTFNNQPLCSENFLIAAVEAWGFQDPDTQ
;
A
#
# COMPACT_ATOMS: atom_id res chain seq x y z
N GLN A 1 -20.03 3.07 6.34
CA GLN A 1 -19.98 3.55 4.95
C GLN A 1 -21.32 3.55 4.20
N ARG A 2 -22.41 2.92 4.70
CA ARG A 2 -23.71 2.84 3.98
C ARG A 2 -24.62 4.09 3.99
N TRP A 3 -24.35 5.11 4.81
CA TRP A 3 -25.28 6.24 4.98
C TRP A 3 -25.10 7.38 3.97
N LEU A 4 -23.90 7.55 3.40
CA LEU A 4 -23.67 8.59 2.38
C LEU A 4 -24.17 8.16 0.99
N PHE A 5 -24.13 6.87 0.69
CA PHE A 5 -24.44 6.34 -0.65
C PHE A 5 -25.79 5.61 -0.72
N GLY A 6 -26.35 5.18 0.41
CA GLY A 6 -27.64 4.46 0.43
C GLY A 6 -28.85 5.34 0.76
N GLU A 7 -28.65 6.55 1.29
CA GLU A 7 -29.73 7.38 1.82
C GLU A 7 -29.73 8.80 1.25
N LEU A 8 -28.70 9.24 0.52
CA LEU A 8 -28.69 10.57 -0.11
C LEU A 8 -29.65 10.59 -1.32
N PRO A 9 -30.44 11.66 -1.50
CA PRO A 9 -31.19 11.86 -2.74
C PRO A 9 -30.28 11.85 -3.97
N LEU A 10 -30.74 11.26 -5.06
CA LEU A 10 -29.96 11.05 -6.28
C LEU A 10 -29.32 12.34 -6.82
N SER A 11 -30.03 13.46 -6.76
CA SER A 11 -29.53 14.78 -7.20
C SER A 11 -28.31 15.25 -6.40
N HIS A 12 -28.29 14.98 -5.09
CA HIS A 12 -27.18 15.35 -4.23
C HIS A 12 -26.02 14.37 -4.40
N PHE A 13 -26.34 13.09 -4.52
CA PHE A 13 -25.34 12.06 -4.76
C PHE A 13 -24.59 12.30 -6.07
N ALA A 14 -25.30 12.56 -7.18
CA ALA A 14 -24.69 12.82 -8.48
C ALA A 14 -23.67 13.96 -8.42
N ARG A 15 -24.05 15.10 -7.82
CA ARG A 15 -23.14 16.26 -7.67
C ARG A 15 -21.94 15.97 -6.77
N VAL A 16 -22.13 15.21 -5.70
CA VAL A 16 -21.02 14.77 -4.84
C VAL A 16 -20.10 13.79 -5.59
N PHE A 17 -20.68 12.93 -6.43
CA PHE A 17 -19.95 11.94 -7.20
C PHE A 17 -19.11 12.58 -8.31
N ASP A 18 -19.66 13.56 -9.04
CA ASP A 18 -18.92 14.35 -10.04
C ASP A 18 -17.61 14.90 -9.44
N VAL A 19 -17.69 15.50 -8.25
CA VAL A 19 -16.53 16.11 -7.60
C VAL A 19 -15.61 15.06 -6.99
N PHE A 20 -16.17 13.95 -6.51
CA PHE A 20 -15.38 12.81 -6.03
C PHE A 20 -14.50 12.20 -7.13
N LEU A 21 -15.00 12.10 -8.38
CA LEU A 21 -14.21 11.57 -9.50
C LEU A 21 -12.98 12.44 -9.79
N VAL A 22 -13.06 13.74 -9.53
CA VAL A 22 -11.95 14.69 -9.78
C VAL A 22 -10.99 14.78 -8.57
N GLU A 23 -11.52 14.98 -7.36
CA GLU A 23 -10.69 15.26 -6.17
C GLU A 23 -10.36 14.02 -5.31
N GLY A 24 -11.11 12.94 -5.52
CA GLY A 24 -10.98 11.66 -4.81
C GLY A 24 -11.69 11.61 -3.46
N TYR A 25 -11.36 10.58 -2.68
CA TYR A 25 -12.06 10.19 -1.44
C TYR A 25 -12.14 11.25 -0.34
N LYS A 26 -11.31 12.30 -0.38
CA LYS A 26 -11.38 13.41 0.57
C LYS A 26 -12.72 14.14 0.52
N VAL A 27 -13.35 14.20 -0.64
CA VAL A 27 -14.66 14.82 -0.84
C VAL A 27 -15.70 14.18 0.09
N LEU A 28 -15.63 12.85 0.26
CA LEU A 28 -16.58 12.12 1.10
C LEU A 28 -16.48 12.52 2.57
N TYR A 29 -15.28 12.79 3.08
CA TYR A 29 -15.11 13.31 4.45
C TYR A 29 -15.67 14.72 4.59
N ARG A 30 -15.45 15.59 3.59
CA ARG A 30 -15.97 16.97 3.59
C ARG A 30 -17.49 16.96 3.65
N VAL A 31 -18.10 16.18 2.77
CA VAL A 31 -19.55 16.04 2.66
C VAL A 31 -20.13 15.43 3.92
N ALA A 32 -19.53 14.37 4.48
CA ALA A 32 -19.98 13.78 5.73
C ALA A 32 -19.98 14.79 6.89
N LEU A 33 -18.92 15.59 7.03
CA LEU A 33 -18.84 16.64 8.05
C LEU A 33 -19.83 17.78 7.81
N ALA A 34 -20.04 18.17 6.54
CA ALA A 34 -21.03 19.18 6.19
C ALA A 34 -22.45 18.72 6.54
N ILE A 35 -22.81 17.47 6.23
CA ILE A 35 -24.08 16.86 6.62
C ILE A 35 -24.25 16.88 8.12
N LEU A 36 -23.23 16.49 8.89
CA LEU A 36 -23.29 16.51 10.36
C LEU A 36 -23.47 17.93 10.91
N LYS A 37 -22.85 18.94 10.29
CA LYS A 37 -23.05 20.35 10.67
C LYS A 37 -24.49 20.81 10.40
N PHE A 38 -25.06 20.44 9.25
CA PHE A 38 -26.46 20.75 8.96
C PHE A 38 -27.42 20.02 9.90
N PHE A 39 -27.18 18.73 10.14
CA PHE A 39 -27.95 17.93 11.10
C PHE A 39 -27.93 18.57 12.49
N HIS A 40 -26.75 18.97 12.98
CA HIS A 40 -26.63 19.63 14.27
C HIS A 40 -27.38 20.96 14.32
N LYS A 41 -27.33 21.77 13.25
CA LYS A 41 -28.06 23.03 13.15
C LYS A 41 -29.58 22.84 13.20
N VAL A 42 -30.10 21.80 12.54
CA VAL A 42 -31.53 21.47 12.55
C VAL A 42 -31.96 20.90 13.89
N ARG A 43 -31.12 20.06 14.51
CA ARG A 43 -31.39 19.43 15.81
C ARG A 43 -31.24 20.40 17.00
N ALA A 44 -30.48 21.47 16.86
CA ALA A 44 -30.30 22.49 17.91
C ALA A 44 -31.62 23.20 18.31
N GLY A 45 -32.70 23.03 17.52
CA GLY A 45 -34.04 23.57 17.83
C GLY A 45 -35.08 22.55 18.29
N GLN A 46 -34.72 21.27 18.52
CA GLN A 46 -35.67 20.20 18.86
C GLN A 46 -35.29 19.51 20.19
N PRO A 47 -36.26 19.15 21.05
CA PRO A 47 -36.01 18.38 22.26
C PRO A 47 -35.48 16.97 21.93
N PRO A 48 -34.72 16.33 22.85
CA PRO A 48 -34.11 15.03 22.62
C PRO A 48 -35.16 13.91 22.69
N GLU A 49 -35.90 13.69 21.59
CA GLU A 49 -36.88 12.60 21.48
C GLU A 49 -36.44 11.58 20.43
N SER A 50 -35.38 10.81 20.72
CA SER A 50 -35.12 9.51 20.11
C SER A 50 -33.91 8.82 20.73
N ASP A 51 -34.07 7.53 21.09
CA ASP A 51 -33.00 6.66 21.63
C ASP A 51 -31.92 6.29 20.59
N SER A 52 -31.98 6.81 19.36
CA SER A 52 -31.07 6.41 18.28
C SER A 52 -30.68 7.57 17.38
N VAL A 53 -29.67 8.34 17.80
CA VAL A 53 -28.98 9.39 17.01
C VAL A 53 -28.64 8.93 15.59
N LYS A 54 -28.32 7.64 15.43
CA LYS A 54 -27.99 7.04 14.13
C LYS A 54 -29.20 7.04 13.18
N GLN A 55 -30.39 6.78 13.69
CA GLN A 55 -31.62 6.77 12.90
C GLN A 55 -32.02 8.20 12.52
N ASP A 56 -31.89 9.15 13.44
CA ASP A 56 -32.15 10.57 13.17
C ASP A 56 -31.28 11.11 12.04
N ILE A 57 -29.98 10.78 12.06
CA ILE A 57 -29.05 11.18 10.99
C ILE A 57 -29.49 10.57 9.66
N ARG A 58 -29.93 9.31 9.63
CA ARG A 58 -30.38 8.66 8.39
C ARG A 58 -31.63 9.34 7.82
N THR A 59 -32.62 9.59 8.68
CA THR A 59 -33.84 10.30 8.28
C THR A 59 -33.51 11.69 7.75
N PHE A 60 -32.64 12.43 8.44
CA PHE A 60 -32.18 13.74 7.99
C PHE A 60 -31.47 13.68 6.62
N VAL A 61 -30.60 12.70 6.40
CA VAL A 61 -29.91 12.55 5.11
C VAL A 61 -30.89 12.25 3.98
N ARG A 62 -31.92 11.43 4.23
CA ARG A 62 -32.96 11.11 3.25
C ARG A 62 -33.79 12.34 2.87
N ASP A 63 -34.11 13.17 3.85
CA ASP A 63 -34.90 14.38 3.68
C ASP A 63 -34.06 15.65 3.42
N ILE A 64 -32.74 15.51 3.21
CA ILE A 64 -31.82 16.65 3.12
C ILE A 64 -32.21 17.63 2.01
N ALA A 65 -32.76 17.13 0.90
CA ALA A 65 -33.22 17.94 -0.23
C ALA A 65 -34.30 18.97 0.14
N LYS A 66 -35.04 18.75 1.23
CA LYS A 66 -36.04 19.71 1.73
C LYS A 66 -35.41 20.90 2.44
N THR A 67 -34.16 20.77 2.91
CA THR A 67 -33.51 21.75 3.80
C THR A 67 -32.25 22.37 3.20
N VAL A 68 -31.52 21.62 2.37
CA VAL A 68 -30.24 22.02 1.80
C VAL A 68 -30.22 21.61 0.33
N SER A 69 -29.80 22.51 -0.56
CA SER A 69 -29.59 22.17 -1.98
C SER A 69 -28.21 21.52 -2.20
N PRO A 70 -27.98 20.81 -3.32
CA PRO A 70 -26.67 20.23 -3.62
C PRO A 70 -25.53 21.27 -3.60
N GLU A 71 -25.78 22.47 -4.12
CA GLU A 71 -24.80 23.56 -4.20
C GLU A 71 -24.42 24.04 -2.81
N LYS A 72 -25.42 24.28 -1.94
CA LYS A 72 -25.19 24.69 -0.55
C LYS A 72 -24.46 23.62 0.26
N LEU A 73 -24.74 22.34 -0.01
CA LEU A 73 -24.05 21.22 0.61
C LEU A 73 -22.57 21.21 0.23
N LEU A 74 -22.27 21.33 -1.08
CA LEU A 74 -20.90 21.34 -1.59
C LEU A 74 -20.14 22.59 -1.13
N GLU A 75 -20.75 23.77 -1.20
CA GLU A 75 -20.15 25.02 -0.70
C GLU A 75 -19.74 24.87 0.76
N LYS A 76 -20.62 24.31 1.61
CA LYS A 76 -20.30 24.07 3.02
C LYS A 76 -19.23 23.00 3.21
N ALA A 77 -19.21 21.96 2.38
CA ALA A 77 -18.21 20.90 2.40
C ALA A 77 -16.81 21.42 2.03
N PHE A 78 -16.71 22.25 0.99
CA PHE A 78 -15.44 22.83 0.53
C PHE A 78 -14.92 23.95 1.43
N ALA A 79 -15.82 24.66 2.13
CA ALA A 79 -15.44 25.60 3.18
C ALA A 79 -14.74 24.94 4.39
N ILE A 80 -14.88 23.62 4.58
CA ILE A 80 -14.17 22.91 5.65
C ILE A 80 -12.72 22.74 5.23
N ARG A 81 -11.78 23.43 5.87
CA ARG A 81 -10.35 23.15 5.67
C ARG A 81 -10.01 21.79 6.30
N LEU A 82 -10.16 20.72 5.53
CA LEU A 82 -9.80 19.37 5.94
C LEU A 82 -8.29 19.17 5.95
N PHE A 83 -7.90 18.21 6.78
CA PHE A 83 -6.56 17.65 6.87
C PHE A 83 -5.99 17.23 5.51
N SER A 84 -4.68 17.39 5.34
CA SER A 84 -3.94 16.88 4.19
C SER A 84 -4.08 15.36 4.07
N ARG A 85 -3.82 14.79 2.88
CA ARG A 85 -3.82 13.32 2.69
C ARG A 85 -2.90 12.63 3.70
N LYS A 86 -1.75 13.25 3.99
CA LYS A 86 -0.77 12.78 4.97
C LYS A 86 -1.33 12.80 6.39
N GLU A 87 -2.00 13.86 6.79
CA GLU A 87 -2.61 13.97 8.13
C GLU A 87 -3.75 12.96 8.33
N ILE A 88 -4.59 12.73 7.30
CA ILE A 88 -5.65 11.70 7.36
C ILE A 88 -5.04 10.32 7.56
N GLN A 89 -3.95 10.01 6.85
CA GLN A 89 -3.24 8.74 6.98
C GLN A 89 -2.61 8.58 8.36
N LEU A 90 -1.99 9.64 8.90
CA LEU A 90 -1.41 9.63 10.25
C LEU A 90 -2.48 9.42 11.33
N LEU A 91 -3.63 10.08 11.21
CA LEU A 91 -4.75 9.90 12.14
C LEU A 91 -5.30 8.47 12.07
N GLN A 92 -5.37 7.88 10.88
CA GLN A 92 -5.75 6.48 10.72
C GLN A 92 -4.76 5.55 11.44
N MET A 93 -3.45 5.71 11.21
CA MET A 93 -2.41 4.90 11.84
C MET A 93 -2.41 5.04 13.37
N ALA A 94 -2.56 6.27 13.89
CA ALA A 94 -2.64 6.53 15.32
C ALA A 94 -3.87 5.86 15.96
N ASN A 95 -5.02 5.93 15.30
CA ASN A 95 -6.24 5.28 15.76
C ASN A 95 -6.10 3.75 15.76
N GLU A 96 -5.51 3.17 14.72
CA GLU A 96 -5.22 1.74 14.66
C GLU A 96 -4.29 1.29 15.80
N LYS A 97 -3.24 2.06 16.10
CA LYS A 97 -2.31 1.81 17.21
C LYS A 97 -3.04 1.85 18.56
N ALA A 98 -3.88 2.86 18.78
CA ALA A 98 -4.66 3.02 20.00
C ALA A 98 -5.68 1.89 20.19
N LEU A 99 -6.31 1.39 19.11
CA LEU A 99 -7.24 0.27 19.18
C LEU A 99 -6.53 -1.04 19.54
N LYS A 100 -5.36 -1.30 18.94
CA LYS A 100 -4.51 -2.47 19.27
C LYS A 100 -4.10 -2.47 20.74
N GLN A 101 -3.72 -1.32 21.28
CA GLN A 101 -3.34 -1.16 22.70
C GLN A 101 -4.50 -1.46 23.67
N LYS A 102 -5.75 -1.22 23.24
CA LYS A 102 -6.95 -1.49 24.06
C LYS A 102 -7.39 -2.95 24.04
N GLY A 103 -6.59 -3.87 23.47
CA GLY A 103 -6.97 -5.27 23.32
C GLY A 103 -8.13 -5.48 22.33
N ILE A 104 -8.62 -4.40 21.71
CA ILE A 104 -9.52 -4.46 20.57
C ILE A 104 -8.63 -4.81 19.40
N THR A 105 -8.41 -6.11 19.21
CA THR A 105 -8.03 -6.59 17.89
C THR A 105 -9.16 -6.11 17.01
N VAL A 106 -8.92 -5.05 16.23
CA VAL A 106 -9.60 -4.89 14.96
C VAL A 106 -9.24 -6.19 14.28
N LYS A 107 -10.10 -7.20 14.44
CA LYS A 107 -10.11 -8.33 13.54
C LYS A 107 -10.25 -7.61 12.22
N GLN A 108 -9.15 -7.46 11.50
CA GLN A 108 -9.18 -7.65 10.09
C GLN A 108 -9.79 -9.06 9.90
N LYS A 109 -11.12 -9.21 10.09
CA LYS A 109 -11.91 -9.79 9.03
C LYS A 109 -11.43 -8.99 7.84
N SER A 110 -10.46 -9.48 7.09
CA SER A 110 -10.54 -9.58 5.64
C SER A 110 -11.40 -8.52 4.94
N VAL A 111 -11.34 -7.25 5.38
CA VAL A 111 -12.04 -6.11 4.77
C VAL A 111 -11.24 -5.66 3.55
N SER A 112 -10.03 -6.19 3.32
CA SER A 112 -9.38 -6.11 2.00
C SER A 112 -9.84 -7.21 1.04
N LEU A 113 -10.30 -8.39 1.49
CA LEU A 113 -10.82 -9.44 0.59
C LEU A 113 -12.30 -9.23 0.25
N SER A 114 -13.14 -8.94 1.24
CA SER A 114 -14.60 -8.76 1.02
C SER A 114 -14.99 -7.44 0.36
N LYS A 115 -14.07 -6.49 0.25
CA LYS A 115 -14.30 -5.17 -0.36
C LYS A 115 -13.70 -5.05 -1.77
N ARG A 116 -12.88 -6.00 -2.19
CA ARG A 116 -12.34 -6.09 -3.54
C ARG A 116 -13.20 -7.02 -4.40
N GLN A 117 -14.51 -6.75 -4.47
CA GLN A 117 -15.44 -7.47 -5.35
C GLN A 117 -15.01 -7.43 -6.83
N PHE A 118 -14.13 -6.49 -7.21
CA PHE A 118 -13.62 -6.34 -8.57
C PHE A 118 -12.41 -7.23 -8.93
N VAL A 119 -11.76 -7.91 -7.98
CA VAL A 119 -10.62 -8.81 -8.31
C VAL A 119 -11.06 -10.00 -9.16
N HIS A 120 -12.31 -10.45 -8.97
CA HIS A 120 -12.93 -11.46 -9.83
C HIS A 120 -13.12 -10.99 -11.28
N LEU A 121 -13.19 -9.67 -11.52
CA LEU A 121 -13.29 -9.09 -12.87
C LEU A 121 -11.94 -8.95 -13.56
N ALA A 122 -10.82 -8.92 -12.84
CA ALA A 122 -9.50 -8.86 -13.46
C ALA A 122 -8.95 -10.26 -13.79
N VAL A 123 -9.06 -11.20 -12.84
CA VAL A 123 -8.55 -12.58 -13.01
C VAL A 123 -9.71 -13.52 -13.32
N HIS A 124 -10.05 -13.61 -14.60
CA HIS A 124 -11.06 -14.52 -15.12
C HIS A 124 -10.55 -15.96 -15.11
N ALA A 125 -11.35 -16.90 -14.58
CA ALA A 125 -10.95 -18.30 -14.46
C ALA A 125 -10.77 -19.00 -15.82
N GLU A 126 -11.48 -18.53 -16.85
CA GLU A 126 -11.48 -19.11 -18.19
C GLU A 126 -10.25 -18.70 -19.01
N ASN A 127 -9.71 -17.50 -18.75
CA ASN A 127 -8.61 -16.91 -19.53
C ASN A 127 -7.28 -16.89 -18.78
N PHE A 128 -7.27 -17.34 -17.52
CA PHE A 128 -6.06 -17.36 -16.70
C PHE A 128 -5.44 -18.75 -16.67
N HIS A 129 -4.17 -18.83 -17.03
CA HIS A 129 -3.38 -20.06 -16.98
C HIS A 129 -1.97 -19.77 -16.47
N SER A 130 -1.56 -20.48 -15.41
CA SER A 130 -0.22 -20.39 -14.83
C SER A 130 0.23 -21.78 -14.39
N GLU A 131 1.52 -22.06 -14.54
CA GLU A 131 2.16 -23.31 -14.11
C GLU A 131 2.55 -23.28 -12.62
N ILE A 132 2.56 -22.08 -12.02
CA ILE A 132 3.02 -21.85 -10.66
C ILE A 132 1.85 -21.78 -9.67
N VAL A 133 0.90 -20.88 -9.91
CA VAL A 133 -0.25 -20.57 -9.05
C VAL A 133 -1.58 -20.95 -9.69
N SER A 134 -2.55 -21.33 -8.85
CA SER A 134 -3.95 -21.48 -9.23
C SER A 134 -4.65 -20.12 -9.42
N VAL A 135 -5.81 -20.12 -10.07
CA VAL A 135 -6.69 -18.93 -10.20
C VAL A 135 -6.97 -18.30 -8.83
N LYS A 136 -7.17 -19.11 -7.79
CA LYS A 136 -7.45 -18.64 -6.44
C LYS A 136 -6.25 -17.91 -5.85
N GLU A 137 -5.07 -18.53 -5.91
CA GLU A 137 -3.83 -17.93 -5.42
C GLU A 137 -3.49 -16.64 -6.17
N MET A 138 -3.68 -16.62 -7.50
CA MET A 138 -3.50 -15.39 -8.28
C MET A 138 -4.47 -14.29 -7.85
N ARG A 139 -5.75 -14.61 -7.59
CA ARG A 139 -6.72 -13.64 -7.04
C ARG A 139 -6.32 -13.13 -5.66
N ASP A 140 -5.79 -14.00 -4.80
CA ASP A 140 -5.27 -13.59 -3.50
C ASP A 140 -4.10 -12.59 -3.66
N ILE A 141 -3.17 -12.84 -4.58
CA ILE A 141 -2.08 -11.91 -4.91
C ILE A 141 -2.62 -10.60 -5.51
N TRP A 142 -3.55 -10.66 -6.45
CA TRP A 142 -4.16 -9.48 -7.09
C TRP A 142 -4.93 -8.63 -6.06
N SER A 143 -5.41 -9.23 -4.98
CA SER A 143 -6.00 -8.53 -3.85
C SER A 143 -4.99 -7.72 -3.01
N TRP A 144 -3.69 -7.85 -3.28
CA TRP A 144 -2.62 -7.08 -2.63
C TRP A 144 -2.05 -5.97 -3.52
N VAL A 145 -2.24 -6.06 -4.82
CA VAL A 145 -1.80 -5.05 -5.80
C VAL A 145 -2.42 -3.68 -5.50
N PRO A 146 -1.73 -2.55 -5.75
CA PRO A 146 -2.30 -1.22 -5.62
C PRO A 146 -3.62 -1.05 -6.38
N GLU A 147 -4.59 -0.34 -5.77
CA GLU A 147 -5.97 -0.24 -6.30
C GLU A 147 -6.04 0.28 -7.75
N ARG A 148 -5.08 1.12 -8.16
CA ARG A 148 -5.02 1.66 -9.52
C ARG A 148 -4.75 0.62 -10.61
N PHE A 149 -4.23 -0.55 -10.25
CA PHE A 149 -3.99 -1.67 -11.17
C PHE A 149 -4.95 -2.84 -10.93
N ALA A 150 -5.89 -2.70 -9.98
CA ALA A 150 -6.75 -3.81 -9.58
C ALA A 150 -7.75 -4.27 -10.66
N LEU A 151 -7.97 -3.44 -11.68
CA LEU A 151 -8.81 -3.74 -12.85
C LEU A 151 -7.99 -4.23 -14.06
N CYS A 152 -6.66 -4.07 -14.03
CA CYS A 152 -5.81 -4.59 -15.10
C CYS A 152 -5.85 -6.12 -15.10
N GLN A 153 -5.89 -6.70 -16.29
CA GLN A 153 -5.82 -8.14 -16.47
C GLN A 153 -4.36 -8.63 -16.38
N PRO A 154 -4.12 -9.81 -15.80
CA PRO A 154 -2.79 -10.40 -15.75
C PRO A 154 -2.31 -10.79 -17.15
N LEU A 155 -1.17 -10.25 -17.57
CA LEU A 155 -0.52 -10.57 -18.85
C LEU A 155 0.74 -11.39 -18.59
N LEU A 156 0.83 -12.63 -19.09
CA LEU A 156 2.05 -13.42 -18.95
C LEU A 156 3.14 -12.87 -19.87
N LEU A 157 4.18 -12.27 -19.29
CA LEU A 157 5.32 -11.73 -20.02
C LEU A 157 6.40 -12.80 -20.23
N PHE A 158 6.66 -13.56 -19.16
CA PHE A 158 7.72 -14.55 -19.16
C PHE A 158 7.31 -15.81 -18.40
N SER A 159 7.63 -16.99 -18.94
CA SER A 159 7.62 -18.27 -18.23
C SER A 159 8.92 -19.01 -18.55
N SER A 160 9.66 -19.47 -17.53
CA SER A 160 10.90 -20.22 -17.75
C SER A 160 10.66 -21.55 -18.45
N LEU A 161 9.46 -22.12 -18.32
CA LEU A 161 9.07 -23.36 -19.00
C LEU A 161 8.82 -23.16 -20.50
N GLN A 162 8.46 -21.94 -20.92
CA GLN A 162 8.21 -21.61 -22.33
C GLN A 162 9.39 -20.90 -23.00
N HIS A 163 10.06 -20.02 -22.25
CA HIS A 163 11.11 -19.13 -22.77
C HIS A 163 12.52 -19.55 -22.36
N GLY A 164 12.66 -20.61 -21.56
CA GLY A 164 13.93 -21.09 -21.05
C GLY A 164 14.41 -20.36 -19.79
N TYR A 165 15.51 -20.84 -19.24
CA TYR A 165 16.08 -20.41 -17.96
C TYR A 165 17.25 -19.45 -18.21
N SER A 166 16.93 -18.20 -18.56
CA SER A 166 17.92 -17.15 -18.83
C SER A 166 17.42 -15.80 -18.34
N LEU A 167 18.20 -15.17 -17.46
CA LEU A 167 17.89 -13.85 -16.93
C LEU A 167 17.92 -12.77 -18.03
N THR A 168 18.80 -12.90 -19.01
CA THR A 168 18.81 -12.03 -20.20
C THR A 168 17.49 -12.10 -20.96
N ARG A 169 16.95 -13.30 -21.15
CA ARG A 169 15.65 -13.49 -21.81
C ARG A 169 14.51 -12.96 -20.95
N PHE A 170 14.58 -13.13 -19.64
CA PHE A 170 13.63 -12.53 -18.68
C PHE A 170 13.57 -11.00 -18.86
N TYR A 171 14.72 -10.31 -18.85
CA TYR A 171 14.74 -8.85 -19.03
C TYR A 171 14.16 -8.42 -20.36
N LEU A 172 14.54 -9.11 -21.45
CA LEU A 172 14.03 -8.80 -22.79
C LEU A 172 12.49 -8.88 -22.88
N GLN A 173 11.85 -9.76 -22.12
CA GLN A 173 10.39 -9.90 -22.09
C GLN A 173 9.70 -8.93 -21.12
N CYS A 174 10.40 -8.47 -20.07
CA CYS A 174 9.80 -7.65 -19.02
C CYS A 174 10.07 -6.15 -19.17
N GLU A 175 11.09 -5.75 -19.93
CA GLU A 175 11.38 -4.35 -20.21
C GLU A 175 10.20 -3.67 -20.92
N GLY A 176 9.88 -2.44 -20.51
CA GLY A 176 8.72 -1.69 -21.03
C GLY A 176 7.40 -2.02 -20.33
N HIS A 177 7.39 -2.97 -19.40
CA HIS A 177 6.23 -3.28 -18.56
C HIS A 177 6.45 -2.78 -17.12
N GLU A 178 5.54 -1.94 -16.64
CA GLU A 178 5.51 -1.46 -15.26
C GLU A 178 4.05 -1.36 -14.79
N PRO A 179 3.70 -1.94 -13.63
CA PRO A 179 4.53 -2.78 -12.75
C PRO A 179 4.68 -4.22 -13.28
N THR A 180 5.45 -5.06 -12.58
CA THR A 180 5.52 -6.51 -12.85
C THR A 180 5.31 -7.32 -11.57
N LEU A 181 4.79 -8.54 -11.71
CA LEU A 181 4.64 -9.53 -10.64
C LEU A 181 5.52 -10.73 -10.97
N LEU A 182 6.49 -11.00 -10.11
CA LEU A 182 7.40 -12.14 -10.19
C LEU A 182 6.86 -13.30 -9.34
N LEU A 183 6.75 -14.49 -9.93
CA LEU A 183 6.38 -15.74 -9.28
C LEU A 183 7.47 -16.78 -9.45
N ILE A 184 7.76 -17.50 -8.37
CA ILE A 184 8.80 -18.52 -8.31
C ILE A 184 8.22 -19.76 -7.65
N LYS A 185 8.42 -20.90 -8.29
CA LYS A 185 8.16 -22.23 -7.75
C LYS A 185 9.48 -22.93 -7.50
N THR A 186 9.71 -23.39 -6.29
CA THR A 186 10.89 -24.19 -5.96
C THR A 186 10.69 -25.65 -6.34
N THR A 187 11.77 -26.42 -6.44
CA THR A 187 11.69 -27.88 -6.62
C THR A 187 11.11 -28.60 -5.40
N GLN A 188 11.13 -27.95 -4.22
CA GLN A 188 10.42 -28.38 -3.02
C GLN A 188 8.93 -28.00 -3.02
N LYS A 189 8.40 -27.50 -4.15
CA LYS A 189 7.02 -27.05 -4.34
C LYS A 189 6.61 -25.84 -3.51
N GLU A 190 7.55 -25.14 -2.89
CA GLU A 190 7.27 -23.86 -2.23
C GLU A 190 7.04 -22.78 -3.29
N VAL A 191 6.17 -21.81 -2.98
CA VAL A 191 5.83 -20.73 -3.91
C VAL A 191 6.02 -19.38 -3.23
N CYS A 192 6.85 -18.54 -3.84
CA CYS A 192 7.15 -17.20 -3.37
C CYS A 192 7.27 -16.23 -4.55
N GLY A 193 7.35 -14.93 -4.25
CA GLY A 193 7.40 -13.93 -5.30
C GLY A 193 7.48 -12.50 -4.79
N ALA A 194 7.39 -11.58 -5.74
CA ALA A 194 7.43 -10.16 -5.47
C ALA A 194 6.56 -9.38 -6.45
N TYR A 195 5.90 -8.33 -5.95
CA TYR A 195 5.37 -7.27 -6.78
C TYR A 195 6.44 -6.17 -6.90
N LEU A 196 6.67 -5.75 -8.13
CA LEU A 196 7.81 -4.96 -8.56
C LEU A 196 7.30 -3.70 -9.24
N SER A 197 7.56 -2.57 -8.59
CA SER A 197 6.87 -1.31 -8.90
C SER A 197 7.41 -0.56 -10.11
N THR A 198 8.57 -0.93 -10.65
CA THR A 198 9.28 -0.13 -11.66
C THR A 198 9.82 -1.02 -12.79
N ASP A 199 9.84 -0.49 -14.01
CA ASP A 199 10.41 -1.14 -15.19
C ASP A 199 11.86 -1.62 -14.97
N TRP A 200 12.16 -2.82 -15.46
CA TRP A 200 13.50 -3.43 -15.45
C TRP A 200 14.52 -2.70 -16.34
N SER A 201 14.10 -1.81 -17.25
CA SER A 201 14.99 -0.97 -18.06
C SER A 201 15.85 -0.03 -17.19
N GLU A 202 15.37 0.33 -16.00
CA GLU A 202 16.06 1.16 -15.00
C GLU A 202 17.38 0.56 -14.51
N ARG A 203 17.56 -0.77 -14.59
CA ARG A 203 18.82 -1.41 -14.18
C ARG A 203 20.03 -0.90 -14.98
N ASN A 204 19.79 -0.43 -16.21
CA ASN A 204 20.84 0.04 -17.10
C ASN A 204 21.44 1.40 -16.67
N LYS A 205 20.78 2.13 -15.75
CA LYS A 205 21.25 3.44 -15.26
C LYS A 205 22.55 3.36 -14.45
N PHE A 206 22.94 2.17 -14.01
CA PHE A 206 24.09 1.97 -13.13
C PHE A 206 25.37 1.54 -13.87
N GLY A 207 25.41 1.65 -15.21
CA GLY A 207 26.64 1.47 -15.99
C GLY A 207 27.25 0.07 -15.83
N GLY A 208 26.42 -0.97 -15.79
CA GLY A 208 26.84 -2.36 -15.62
C GLY A 208 27.09 -2.79 -14.17
N LYS A 209 26.99 -1.88 -13.19
CA LYS A 209 26.99 -2.24 -11.77
C LYS A 209 25.58 -2.55 -11.30
N VAL A 210 25.46 -3.45 -10.33
CA VAL A 210 24.17 -3.73 -9.68
C VAL A 210 23.81 -2.55 -8.78
N GLY A 211 22.81 -1.77 -9.17
CA GLY A 211 22.26 -0.67 -8.38
C GLY A 211 20.79 -0.91 -8.05
N PHE A 212 20.37 -0.43 -6.88
CA PHE A 212 18.99 -0.55 -6.43
C PHE A 212 18.12 0.58 -6.99
N PHE A 213 16.93 0.22 -7.44
CA PHE A 213 15.87 1.10 -7.93
C PHE A 213 14.51 0.57 -7.45
N GLY A 214 13.42 1.22 -7.89
CA GLY A 214 12.06 0.91 -7.46
C GLY A 214 11.52 1.89 -6.43
N THR A 215 10.27 1.68 -6.05
CA THR A 215 9.55 2.51 -5.07
C THR A 215 9.09 1.69 -3.86
N GLY A 216 8.60 2.40 -2.83
CA GLY A 216 8.02 1.79 -1.64
C GLY A 216 6.75 0.97 -1.87
N GLU A 217 6.23 0.88 -3.09
CA GLU A 217 5.09 0.02 -3.44
C GLU A 217 5.49 -1.42 -3.73
N CYS A 218 6.79 -1.70 -3.87
CA CYS A 218 7.28 -3.08 -3.92
C CYS A 218 6.87 -3.84 -2.65
N PHE A 219 6.55 -5.13 -2.82
CA PHE A 219 6.35 -6.03 -1.69
C PHE A 219 6.77 -7.44 -2.08
N VAL A 220 7.22 -8.21 -1.10
CA VAL A 220 7.55 -9.64 -1.28
C VAL A 220 6.52 -10.50 -0.57
N PHE A 221 6.35 -11.74 -1.01
CA PHE A 221 5.39 -12.64 -0.41
C PHE A 221 5.80 -14.10 -0.56
N ARG A 222 5.17 -14.93 0.27
CA ARG A 222 5.15 -16.39 0.15
C ARG A 222 3.70 -16.87 0.18
N LEU A 223 3.41 -17.90 -0.59
CA LEU A 223 2.08 -18.52 -0.68
C LEU A 223 2.05 -19.89 0.01
N GLN A 224 3.16 -20.62 -0.06
CA GLN A 224 3.31 -21.95 0.54
C GLN A 224 4.60 -21.97 1.36
N PRO A 225 4.60 -22.55 2.58
CA PRO A 225 3.50 -23.27 3.22
C PRO A 225 2.40 -22.37 3.80
N GLU A 226 2.69 -21.10 4.07
CA GLU A 226 1.73 -20.12 4.60
C GLU A 226 1.69 -18.87 3.72
N VAL A 227 0.49 -18.34 3.52
CA VAL A 227 0.27 -17.12 2.76
C VAL A 227 0.64 -15.90 3.61
N GLN A 228 1.70 -15.18 3.23
CA GLN A 228 2.17 -13.99 3.94
C GLN A 228 2.76 -12.95 3.00
N ARG A 229 2.39 -11.68 3.22
CA ARG A 229 2.87 -10.52 2.47
C ARG A 229 3.70 -9.59 3.36
N TYR A 230 4.84 -9.13 2.84
CA TYR A 230 5.76 -8.20 3.49
C TYR A 230 5.87 -6.92 2.64
N GLU A 231 5.42 -5.81 3.22
CA GLU A 231 5.47 -4.48 2.61
C GLU A 231 6.68 -3.71 3.14
N TRP A 232 7.05 -2.61 2.47
CA TRP A 232 8.12 -1.73 2.90
C TRP A 232 7.94 -1.24 4.35
N VAL A 233 9.00 -1.33 5.16
CA VAL A 233 8.95 -1.12 6.63
C VAL A 233 8.53 0.30 7.01
N VAL A 234 8.88 1.30 6.19
CA VAL A 234 8.51 2.71 6.42
C VAL A 234 6.99 2.92 6.35
N ILE A 235 6.25 2.05 5.64
CA ILE A 235 4.79 2.08 5.61
C ILE A 235 4.18 1.65 6.97
N LYS A 236 4.91 0.85 7.75
CA LYS A 236 4.44 0.30 9.04
C LYS A 236 4.99 1.05 10.27
N HIS A 237 6.16 1.70 10.17
CA HIS A 237 6.81 2.41 11.28
C HIS A 237 7.42 3.76 10.88
N PRO A 238 6.62 4.85 10.85
CA PRO A 238 7.11 6.21 10.57
C PRO A 238 8.09 6.75 11.63
N GLU A 239 8.23 6.09 12.77
CA GLU A 239 9.02 6.51 13.93
C GLU A 239 10.51 6.15 13.86
N LEU A 240 10.92 5.30 12.89
CA LEU A 240 12.31 4.90 12.67
C LEU A 240 13.16 5.95 11.93
N THR A 241 12.54 7.03 11.42
CA THR A 241 13.26 8.11 10.73
C THR A 241 13.97 9.09 11.65
N LYS A 242 14.15 8.77 12.94
CA LYS A 242 14.96 9.59 13.85
C LYS A 242 16.44 9.28 13.60
N PRO A 243 17.28 10.28 13.29
CA PRO A 243 18.71 10.06 13.25
C PRO A 243 19.18 9.63 14.64
N VAL A 244 19.87 8.49 14.72
CA VAL A 244 20.56 8.05 15.93
C VAL A 244 21.72 9.02 16.15
N SER A 245 21.59 9.91 17.13
CA SER A 245 22.74 10.64 17.67
C SER A 245 23.69 9.60 18.27
N SER A 246 24.87 9.45 17.66
CA SER A 246 25.94 8.62 18.21
C SER A 246 26.37 9.18 19.57
N GLU A 247 25.97 8.53 20.65
CA GLU A 247 26.53 8.79 21.98
C GLU A 247 27.89 8.07 22.09
N ALA A 248 28.96 8.86 22.11
CA ALA A 248 30.26 8.42 22.62
C ALA A 248 30.20 8.40 24.16
N PRO A 249 30.94 7.51 24.85
CA PRO A 249 30.83 7.38 26.29
C PRO A 249 31.75 8.39 27.00
N ALA A 250 31.20 9.25 27.87
CA ALA A 250 32.01 10.03 28.81
C ALA A 250 31.29 10.28 30.15
N ALA A 251 31.83 9.64 31.19
CA ALA A 251 31.96 9.97 32.63
C ALA A 251 30.88 10.76 33.43
N PRO A 252 30.75 10.52 34.76
CA PRO A 252 29.63 11.00 35.57
C PRO A 252 29.91 12.32 36.34
N SER A 253 28.80 12.99 36.72
CA SER A 253 28.56 14.04 37.77
C SER A 253 28.34 15.49 37.30
N PRO A 254 27.70 16.41 38.09
CA PRO A 254 26.56 16.31 39.03
C PRO A 254 25.45 17.38 38.70
N PRO A 255 24.36 17.54 39.50
CA PRO A 255 23.11 18.15 39.02
C PRO A 255 22.94 19.64 39.37
N CYS A 256 22.28 20.40 38.49
CA CYS A 256 21.17 21.35 38.77
C CYS A 256 21.13 22.59 37.84
N ARG A 257 20.00 22.78 37.16
CA ARG A 257 19.07 23.94 37.14
C ARG A 257 18.43 24.15 35.76
N PRO A 258 17.14 24.55 35.68
CA PRO A 258 16.42 24.67 34.42
C PRO A 258 16.68 26.05 33.79
N VAL A 259 17.13 26.09 32.54
CA VAL A 259 17.25 27.36 31.79
C VAL A 259 16.70 27.18 30.38
N SER A 260 15.67 28.00 30.11
CA SER A 260 15.10 28.48 28.83
C SER A 260 15.07 27.52 27.64
N SER A 261 13.86 27.12 27.23
CA SER A 261 13.61 26.56 25.90
C SER A 261 13.70 27.66 24.83
N ASP A 262 14.57 27.42 23.86
CA ASP A 262 14.75 28.19 22.64
C ASP A 262 13.46 28.11 21.78
N PRO A 263 13.02 29.15 21.04
CA PRO A 263 11.77 29.09 20.27
C PRO A 263 11.77 28.05 19.13
N ALA A 264 12.94 27.49 18.80
CA ALA A 264 13.11 26.40 17.85
C ALA A 264 12.53 25.05 18.35
N ASP A 265 12.36 24.88 19.67
CA ASP A 265 11.77 23.66 20.27
C ASP A 265 10.24 23.59 20.18
N ARG A 266 9.60 24.61 19.59
CA ARG A 266 8.14 24.65 19.37
C ARG A 266 7.69 24.28 17.96
N LEU A 267 8.60 23.88 17.09
CA LEU A 267 8.23 23.32 15.79
C LEU A 267 7.99 21.83 15.94
N SER A 268 6.86 21.34 15.41
CA SER A 268 6.58 19.92 15.39
C SER A 268 7.73 19.19 14.67
N PRO A 269 8.10 17.96 15.09
CA PRO A 269 9.16 17.18 14.44
C PRO A 269 8.97 17.03 12.91
N PHE A 270 7.75 17.26 12.42
CA PHE A 270 7.37 17.24 11.01
C PHE A 270 7.79 18.46 10.19
N LEU A 271 8.05 19.63 10.79
CA LEU A 271 8.58 20.79 10.06
C LEU A 271 10.10 20.73 9.88
N ALA A 272 10.80 19.98 10.73
CA ALA A 272 12.20 19.62 10.53
C ALA A 272 12.39 18.68 9.33
N ALA A 273 11.38 17.88 8.99
CA ALA A 273 11.38 16.96 7.85
C ALA A 273 11.25 17.62 6.46
N ARG A 274 11.27 18.97 6.39
CA ARG A 274 11.29 19.68 5.10
C ARG A 274 12.63 19.54 4.36
N HIS A 275 13.66 19.01 5.04
CA HIS A 275 14.85 18.45 4.41
C HIS A 275 14.77 16.92 4.55
N PHE A 276 14.47 16.22 3.44
CA PHE A 276 14.55 14.76 3.37
C PHE A 276 16.03 14.32 3.48
N ASN A 277 16.57 14.33 4.69
CA ASN A 277 17.71 13.50 5.03
C ASN A 277 17.15 12.22 5.67
N LEU A 278 16.78 11.27 4.81
CA LEU A 278 16.38 9.93 5.22
C LEU A 278 17.57 9.30 5.99
N PRO A 279 17.40 8.75 7.21
CA PRO A 279 18.49 8.04 7.86
C PRO A 279 18.69 6.67 7.18
N SER A 280 19.93 6.47 6.75
CA SER A 280 20.53 5.27 6.15
C SER A 280 20.14 4.94 4.69
N LYS A 281 21.17 4.70 3.89
CA LYS A 281 21.14 4.26 2.47
C LYS A 281 20.51 2.86 2.29
N THR A 282 20.23 2.15 3.38
CA THR A 282 19.94 0.70 3.44
C THR A 282 18.45 0.35 3.41
N GLU A 283 17.55 1.26 3.78
CA GLU A 283 16.11 0.98 3.89
C GLU A 283 15.30 1.26 2.61
N SER A 284 15.95 1.64 1.51
CA SER A 284 15.31 1.93 0.21
C SER A 284 15.90 1.07 -0.93
N MET A 285 16.22 -0.18 -0.63
CA MET A 285 16.84 -1.14 -1.56
C MET A 285 15.78 -2.11 -2.11
N PHE A 286 14.92 -1.66 -3.02
CA PHE A 286 13.74 -2.44 -3.44
C PHE A 286 14.03 -3.51 -4.48
N MET A 287 14.63 -3.13 -5.60
CA MET A 287 14.88 -4.01 -6.74
C MET A 287 16.28 -3.73 -7.30
N ALA A 288 17.01 -4.75 -7.70
CA ALA A 288 18.25 -4.59 -8.45
C ALA A 288 18.39 -5.72 -9.48
N GLY A 289 19.02 -5.42 -10.61
CA GLY A 289 19.27 -6.39 -11.67
C GLY A 289 20.66 -6.18 -12.25
N GLY A 290 21.38 -7.28 -12.46
CA GLY A 290 22.65 -7.34 -13.18
C GLY A 290 22.62 -8.43 -14.24
N ASN A 291 23.74 -8.68 -14.91
CA ASN A 291 23.81 -9.73 -15.92
C ASN A 291 23.68 -11.14 -15.31
N ASP A 292 24.19 -11.32 -14.09
CA ASP A 292 24.31 -12.63 -13.45
C ASP A 292 23.37 -12.80 -12.25
N CYS A 293 22.56 -11.78 -11.92
CA CYS A 293 21.64 -11.86 -10.79
C CYS A 293 20.46 -10.89 -10.84
N LEU A 294 19.39 -11.31 -10.19
CA LEU A 294 18.22 -10.51 -9.86
C LEU A 294 18.06 -10.48 -8.35
N ILE A 295 17.83 -9.28 -7.79
CA ILE A 295 17.70 -9.07 -6.34
C ILE A 295 16.41 -8.28 -6.07
N VAL A 296 15.65 -8.72 -5.07
CA VAL A 296 14.52 -7.99 -4.51
C VAL A 296 14.72 -7.86 -3.00
N GLY A 297 14.66 -6.63 -2.49
CA GLY A 297 14.84 -6.29 -1.08
C GLY A 297 16.29 -6.43 -0.61
N GLY A 298 16.93 -5.32 -0.24
CA GLY A 298 18.27 -5.26 0.33
C GLY A 298 18.31 -4.69 1.75
N GLY A 299 19.53 -4.49 2.25
CA GLY A 299 19.81 -4.04 3.62
C GLY A 299 19.91 -5.22 4.59
N GLY A 300 21.07 -5.42 5.24
CA GLY A 300 21.32 -6.54 6.17
C GLY A 300 21.31 -7.96 5.56
N GLY A 301 20.76 -8.13 4.35
CA GLY A 301 20.58 -9.37 3.61
C GLY A 301 19.78 -9.13 2.33
N GLN A 302 19.23 -10.19 1.73
CA GLN A 302 18.44 -10.13 0.50
C GLN A 302 17.11 -10.87 0.72
N ALA A 303 15.97 -10.21 0.48
CA ALA A 303 14.68 -10.89 0.60
C ALA A 303 14.56 -12.00 -0.45
N LEU A 304 15.07 -11.73 -1.65
CA LEU A 304 15.11 -12.67 -2.75
C LEU A 304 16.32 -12.39 -3.63
N TYR A 305 17.07 -13.43 -3.93
CA TYR A 305 18.18 -13.45 -4.88
C TYR A 305 17.95 -14.59 -5.86
N ILE A 306 18.19 -14.36 -7.15
CA ILE A 306 18.15 -15.37 -8.21
C ILE A 306 19.40 -15.21 -9.07
N ASP A 307 20.00 -16.32 -9.49
CA ASP A 307 21.14 -16.33 -10.41
C ASP A 307 20.75 -16.05 -11.87
N GLY A 308 21.75 -15.77 -12.72
CA GLY A 308 21.57 -15.46 -14.14
C GLY A 308 20.97 -16.61 -14.96
N ASP A 309 21.10 -17.83 -14.47
CA ASP A 309 20.56 -19.04 -15.08
C ASP A 309 19.14 -19.36 -14.59
N LEU A 310 18.53 -18.50 -13.75
CA LEU A 310 17.18 -18.71 -13.18
C LEU A 310 17.00 -20.11 -12.55
N ASN A 311 18.07 -20.69 -12.02
CA ASN A 311 18.11 -22.08 -11.55
C ASN A 311 18.29 -22.14 -10.04
N ARG A 312 19.05 -21.21 -9.46
CA ARG A 312 19.31 -21.15 -8.02
C ARG A 312 18.83 -19.83 -7.46
N GLY A 313 18.20 -19.92 -6.30
CA GLY A 313 17.82 -18.73 -5.56
C GLY A 313 18.20 -18.83 -4.10
N ARG A 314 18.22 -17.65 -3.47
CA ARG A 314 18.38 -17.51 -2.02
C ARG A 314 17.36 -16.54 -1.47
N THR A 315 16.94 -16.76 -0.24
CA THR A 315 16.04 -15.85 0.47
C THR A 315 16.48 -15.76 1.92
N GLY A 316 16.49 -14.54 2.44
CA GLY A 316 16.86 -14.24 3.82
C GLY A 316 16.05 -13.06 4.34
N HIS A 317 16.40 -12.64 5.55
CA HIS A 317 15.93 -11.38 6.09
C HIS A 317 16.52 -10.18 5.33
N CYS A 318 15.74 -9.10 5.17
CA CYS A 318 16.26 -7.81 4.74
C CYS A 318 15.59 -6.65 5.48
N ASP A 319 16.33 -5.54 5.63
CA ASP A 319 15.85 -4.32 6.30
C ASP A 319 14.72 -3.64 5.51
N THR A 320 14.74 -3.74 4.16
CA THR A 320 13.74 -3.08 3.31
C THR A 320 12.32 -3.58 3.56
N PHE A 321 12.12 -4.88 3.78
CA PHE A 321 10.78 -5.46 3.98
C PHE A 321 10.56 -6.04 5.38
N ASN A 322 11.62 -6.15 6.19
CA ASN A 322 11.63 -6.87 7.47
C ASN A 322 10.96 -8.25 7.33
N ASN A 323 11.28 -8.93 6.23
CA ASN A 323 10.71 -10.24 5.93
C ASN A 323 11.50 -11.35 6.64
N GLN A 324 10.85 -12.50 6.79
CA GLN A 324 11.53 -13.76 7.04
C GLN A 324 11.87 -14.43 5.70
N PRO A 325 12.74 -15.47 5.67
CA PRO A 325 12.93 -16.27 4.47
C PRO A 325 11.59 -16.69 3.84
N LEU A 326 11.45 -16.45 2.54
CA LEU A 326 10.19 -16.62 1.81
C LEU A 326 9.90 -18.11 1.52
N CYS A 327 10.95 -18.93 1.49
CA CYS A 327 10.94 -20.38 1.33
C CYS A 327 12.25 -20.91 1.96
N SER A 328 12.65 -22.14 1.66
CA SER A 328 13.98 -22.66 2.01
C SER A 328 15.09 -21.67 1.63
N GLU A 329 15.98 -21.30 2.56
CA GLU A 329 16.93 -20.17 2.37
C GLU A 329 17.82 -20.29 1.13
N ASN A 330 18.21 -21.51 0.76
CA ASN A 330 18.84 -21.83 -0.51
C ASN A 330 17.93 -22.81 -1.24
N PHE A 331 17.51 -22.47 -2.45
CA PHE A 331 16.52 -23.24 -3.18
C PHE A 331 16.90 -23.41 -4.66
N LEU A 332 16.40 -24.50 -5.24
CA LEU A 332 16.43 -24.73 -6.67
C LEU A 332 15.09 -24.31 -7.26
N ILE A 333 15.15 -23.65 -8.40
CA ILE A 333 13.98 -23.09 -9.08
C ILE A 333 13.45 -24.15 -10.04
N ALA A 334 12.19 -24.53 -9.84
CA ALA A 334 11.46 -25.37 -10.78
C ALA A 334 10.87 -24.53 -11.92
N ALA A 335 10.29 -23.37 -11.61
CA ALA A 335 9.74 -22.47 -12.60
C ALA A 335 9.75 -21.00 -12.13
N VAL A 336 9.87 -20.08 -13.08
CA VAL A 336 9.70 -18.64 -12.89
C VAL A 336 8.65 -18.13 -13.86
N GLU A 337 7.73 -17.30 -13.38
CA GLU A 337 6.83 -16.52 -14.23
C GLU A 337 6.92 -15.03 -13.91
N ALA A 338 6.80 -14.19 -14.93
CA ALA A 338 6.67 -12.75 -14.80
C ALA A 338 5.36 -12.30 -15.45
N TRP A 339 4.58 -11.54 -14.70
CA TRP A 339 3.25 -11.08 -15.09
C TRP A 339 3.21 -9.56 -15.14
N GLY A 340 2.74 -9.02 -16.25
CA GLY A 340 2.42 -7.61 -16.45
C GLY A 340 0.95 -7.31 -16.18
N PHE A 341 0.59 -6.04 -16.33
CA PHE A 341 -0.74 -5.51 -16.07
C PHE A 341 -1.28 -4.91 -17.37
N GLN A 342 -2.24 -5.59 -17.98
CA GLN A 342 -2.88 -5.14 -19.22
C GLN A 342 -4.15 -4.34 -18.90
N ASP A 343 -4.27 -3.14 -19.48
CA ASP A 343 -5.49 -2.34 -19.36
C ASP A 343 -6.63 -3.04 -20.13
N PRO A 344 -7.83 -3.21 -19.55
CA PRO A 344 -8.99 -3.77 -20.26
C PRO A 344 -9.32 -3.08 -21.59
N ASP A 345 -8.96 -1.81 -21.77
CA ASP A 345 -9.32 -1.02 -22.96
C ASP A 345 -8.37 -1.23 -24.16
N THR A 346 -7.28 -2.00 -24.02
CA THR A 346 -6.24 -2.17 -25.05
C THR A 346 -6.38 -3.44 -25.91
N GLN A 347 -7.60 -3.96 -26.09
CA GLN A 347 -7.85 -5.10 -26.99
C GLN A 347 -7.92 -4.73 -28.47
#